data_AF-A0A9P1NAE7-F1
#
_entry.id   AF-A0A9P1NAE7-F1
#
_cell.length_a   1.000
_cell.length_b   1.000
_cell.length_c   1.000
_cell.angle_alpha   90.00
_cell.angle_beta   90.00
_cell.angle_gamma   90.00
#
_symmetry.space_group_name_H-M   'P 1'
#
loop_
_entity.id
_entity.type
_entity.pdbx_description
1 polymer ?
#
loop_
_entity_poly.entity_id
_entity_poly.type
_entity_poly.pdbx_seq_one_letter_code
_entity_poly.pdbx_strand_id
1 'polypeptide(L)'
;MFYSSPGLFTSIVCLLANRYFQLTSRSRYSPHFQVSIYILHYIFAAFYACFIIRNVPEQTLALERAHQILPCLPDSIKSMRIEVINNDPIDAIKKASFFSFIVTLEITIFALLIYHKLYQSRNNTLSLSTRKMQKSFFIAICVQIIVPLTLLALPLLCFSYCSFNTIYNQSK
;
A
#
# COMPACT_ATOMS: atom_id res chain seq x y z
N MET A 1 -1.62 0.31 -13.22
CA MET A 1 -1.82 1.02 -11.92
C MET A 1 -1.40 0.18 -10.70
N PHE A 2 -1.61 -1.14 -10.67
CA PHE A 2 -1.23 -2.00 -9.53
C PHE A 2 0.28 -2.22 -9.34
N TYR A 3 1.08 -2.19 -10.42
CA TYR A 3 2.55 -2.36 -10.33
C TYR A 3 3.28 -1.20 -9.64
N SER A 4 2.65 -0.03 -9.53
CA SER A 4 3.22 1.17 -8.93
C SER A 4 2.94 1.30 -7.42
N SER A 5 2.09 0.46 -6.84
CA SER A 5 1.74 0.54 -5.41
C SER A 5 2.89 0.17 -4.45
N PRO A 6 3.75 -0.85 -4.73
CA PRO A 6 4.78 -1.26 -3.79
C PRO A 6 5.81 -0.15 -3.52
N GLY A 7 6.22 0.58 -4.56
CA GLY A 7 7.17 1.68 -4.43
C GLY A 7 6.64 2.85 -3.59
N LEU A 8 5.34 3.16 -3.71
CA LEU A 8 4.68 4.18 -2.89
C LEU A 8 4.72 3.77 -1.40
N PHE A 9 4.32 2.54 -1.09
CA PHE A 9 4.31 2.04 0.28
C PHE A 9 5.70 2.00 0.90
N THR A 10 6.70 1.50 0.17
CA THR A 10 8.11 1.52 0.60
C THR A 10 8.59 2.93 0.89
N SER A 11 8.23 3.90 0.05
CA SER A 11 8.62 5.30 0.24
C SER A 11 8.03 5.88 1.54
N ILE A 12 6.77 5.57 1.86
CA ILE A 12 6.12 6.00 3.11
C ILE A 12 6.80 5.38 4.33
N VAL A 13 7.06 4.06 4.31
CA VAL A 13 7.73 3.37 5.41
C VAL A 13 9.15 3.90 5.61
N CYS A 14 9.94 4.06 4.55
CA CYS A 14 11.28 4.64 4.63
C CYS A 14 11.27 6.08 5.14
N LEU A 15 10.29 6.90 4.74
CA LEU A 15 10.12 8.26 5.25
C LEU A 15 9.87 8.26 6.76
N LEU A 16 8.95 7.43 7.23
CA LEU A 16 8.63 7.27 8.66
C LEU A 16 9.82 6.76 9.46
N ALA A 17 10.52 5.74 8.95
CA ALA A 17 11.73 5.21 9.57
C ALA A 17 12.84 6.27 9.69
N ASN A 18 13.10 7.02 8.61
CA ASN A 18 14.07 8.11 8.62
C ASN A 18 13.73 9.18 9.66
N ARG A 19 12.45 9.55 9.77
CA ARG A 19 11.99 10.51 10.79
C ARG A 19 12.18 9.96 12.19
N TYR A 20 11.79 8.72 12.44
CA TYR A 20 12.00 8.10 13.75
C TYR A 20 13.48 8.09 14.14
N PHE A 21 14.37 7.77 13.20
CA PHE A 21 15.81 7.79 13.44
C PHE A 21 16.32 9.19 13.74
N GLN A 22 15.90 10.22 13.01
CA GLN A 22 16.27 11.62 13.30
C GLN A 22 15.79 12.08 14.69
N LEU A 23 14.58 11.68 15.11
CA LEU A 23 14.05 11.99 16.44
C LEU A 23 14.77 11.23 17.57
N THR A 24 15.47 10.15 17.23
CA THR A 24 16.17 9.29 18.19
C THR A 24 17.70 9.49 18.12
N SER A 25 18.22 10.08 17.04
CA SER A 25 19.66 10.18 16.77
C SER A 25 20.29 11.38 17.46
N ARG A 26 20.91 11.09 18.60
CA ARG A 26 22.25 11.60 18.88
C ARG A 26 23.26 10.50 19.27
N SER A 27 22.85 9.28 19.63
CA SER A 27 23.79 8.14 19.80
C SER A 27 23.22 6.71 19.78
N ARG A 28 21.90 6.49 19.59
CA ARG A 28 21.30 5.17 19.85
C ARG A 28 21.47 4.12 18.74
N TYR A 29 21.49 4.51 17.47
CA TYR A 29 21.54 3.57 16.34
C TYR A 29 22.61 3.97 15.33
N SER A 30 23.37 2.99 14.84
CA SER A 30 24.43 3.18 13.83
C SER A 30 23.82 3.60 12.47
N PRO A 31 24.49 4.51 11.71
CA PRO A 31 24.07 4.85 10.35
C PRO A 31 23.95 3.63 9.43
N HIS A 32 24.83 2.64 9.58
CA HIS A 32 24.79 1.41 8.78
C HIS A 32 23.50 0.61 9.01
N PHE A 33 23.02 0.56 10.25
CA PHE A 33 21.76 -0.12 10.57
C PHE A 33 20.56 0.54 9.87
N GLN A 34 20.55 1.87 9.81
CA GLN A 34 19.49 2.63 9.13
C GLN A 34 19.50 2.38 7.63
N VAL A 35 20.69 2.40 7.01
CA VAL A 35 20.85 2.11 5.58
C VAL A 35 20.43 0.67 5.25
N SER A 36 20.82 -0.30 6.07
CA SER A 36 20.39 -1.70 5.89
C SER A 36 18.87 -1.84 5.91
N ILE A 37 18.16 -1.13 6.80
CA ILE A 37 16.69 -1.12 6.83
C ILE A 37 16.13 -0.63 5.48
N TYR A 38 16.65 0.47 4.92
CA TYR A 38 16.16 0.97 3.64
C TYR A 38 16.39 -0.03 2.51
N ILE A 39 17.59 -0.62 2.43
CA ILE A 39 17.93 -1.62 1.41
C ILE A 39 16.97 -2.81 1.48
N LEU A 40 16.70 -3.33 2.68
CA LEU A 40 15.79 -4.45 2.87
C LEU A 40 14.36 -4.16 2.40
N HIS A 41 13.84 -2.95 2.64
CA HIS A 41 12.49 -2.58 2.18
C HIS A 41 12.43 -2.47 0.65
N TYR A 42 13.47 -1.95 0.00
CA TYR A 42 13.54 -1.91 -1.47
C TYR A 42 13.65 -3.31 -2.08
N ILE A 43 14.46 -4.20 -1.48
CA ILE A 43 14.55 -5.60 -1.90
C ILE A 43 13.19 -6.30 -1.75
N PHE A 44 12.51 -6.11 -0.62
CA PHE A 44 11.19 -6.68 -0.37
C PHE A 44 10.15 -6.20 -1.40
N ALA A 45 10.14 -4.90 -1.71
CA ALA A 45 9.26 -4.34 -2.73
C ALA A 45 9.54 -4.89 -4.13
N ALA A 46 10.82 -5.01 -4.51
CA ALA A 46 11.22 -5.59 -5.79
C ALA A 46 10.82 -7.07 -5.87
N PHE A 47 11.01 -7.84 -4.79
CA PHE A 47 10.59 -9.23 -4.70
C PHE A 47 9.08 -9.37 -4.88
N TYR A 48 8.29 -8.54 -4.19
CA TYR A 48 6.83 -8.53 -4.32
C TYR A 48 6.38 -8.14 -5.74
N ALA A 49 7.00 -7.13 -6.36
CA ALA A 49 6.70 -6.74 -7.73
C ALA A 49 7.02 -7.88 -8.73
N CYS A 50 8.19 -8.51 -8.60
CA CYS A 50 8.55 -9.70 -9.39
C CYS A 50 7.52 -10.82 -9.21
N PHE A 51 7.07 -11.06 -7.98
CA PHE A 51 6.07 -12.06 -7.70
C PHE A 51 4.74 -11.75 -8.40
N ILE A 52 4.25 -10.50 -8.37
CA ILE A 52 3.05 -10.10 -9.12
C ILE A 52 3.23 -10.37 -10.61
N ILE A 53 4.34 -9.91 -11.21
CA ILE A 53 4.60 -10.06 -12.64
C ILE A 53 4.62 -11.54 -13.06
N ARG A 54 5.22 -12.41 -12.25
CA ARG A 54 5.26 -13.86 -12.52
C ARG A 54 3.90 -14.56 -12.42
N ASN A 55 2.95 -14.00 -11.67
CA ASN A 55 1.60 -14.57 -11.55
C ASN A 55 0.65 -14.04 -12.64
N VAL A 56 1.09 -13.12 -13.50
CA VAL A 56 0.29 -12.64 -14.64
C VAL A 56 0.12 -13.79 -15.63
N PRO A 57 -1.12 -14.19 -15.95
CA PRO A 57 -1.36 -15.27 -16.88
C PRO A 57 -1.09 -14.85 -18.33
N GLU A 58 -0.92 -15.85 -19.19
CA GLU A 58 -0.92 -15.66 -20.64
C GLU A 58 -2.27 -15.04 -21.05
N GLN A 59 -2.21 -13.89 -21.73
CA GLN A 59 -3.37 -13.00 -21.86
C GLN A 59 -4.44 -13.55 -22.80
N THR A 60 -4.06 -14.30 -23.86
CA THR A 60 -5.05 -14.80 -24.83
C THR A 60 -5.97 -15.84 -24.18
N LEU A 61 -5.40 -16.82 -23.48
CA LEU A 61 -6.14 -17.84 -22.74
C LEU A 61 -6.91 -17.26 -21.54
N ALA A 62 -6.34 -16.25 -20.86
CA ALA A 62 -6.98 -15.63 -19.72
C ALA A 62 -8.22 -14.81 -20.13
N LEU A 63 -8.13 -14.08 -21.24
CA LEU A 63 -9.25 -13.33 -21.81
C LEU A 63 -10.35 -14.26 -22.29
N GLU A 64 -10.00 -15.37 -22.95
CA GLU A 64 -10.98 -16.37 -23.38
C GLU A 64 -11.76 -16.93 -22.18
N ARG A 65 -11.08 -17.33 -21.10
CA ARG A 65 -11.76 -17.77 -19.87
C ARG A 65 -12.61 -16.66 -19.24
N ALA A 66 -12.11 -15.42 -19.21
CA ALA A 66 -12.88 -14.31 -18.65
C ALA A 66 -14.19 -14.08 -19.44
N HIS A 67 -14.15 -14.18 -20.76
CA HIS A 67 -15.35 -14.09 -21.62
C HIS A 67 -16.30 -15.27 -21.44
N GLN A 68 -15.79 -16.48 -21.17
CA GLN A 68 -16.63 -17.64 -20.85
C GLN A 68 -17.34 -17.50 -19.49
N ILE A 69 -16.65 -16.94 -18.48
CA ILE A 69 -17.22 -16.70 -17.16
C ILE A 69 -18.24 -15.54 -17.19
N LEU A 70 -18.01 -14.55 -18.06
CA LEU A 70 -18.86 -13.35 -18.20
C LEU A 70 -19.49 -13.29 -19.60
N PRO A 71 -20.44 -14.19 -19.94
CA PRO A 71 -20.99 -14.30 -21.29
C PRO A 71 -21.77 -13.04 -21.73
N CYS A 72 -22.36 -12.32 -20.78
CA CYS A 72 -23.19 -11.14 -21.00
C CYS A 72 -22.41 -9.81 -21.08
N LEU A 73 -21.10 -9.85 -21.33
CA LEU A 73 -20.32 -8.62 -21.49
C LEU A 73 -20.75 -7.86 -22.77
N PRO A 74 -21.12 -6.57 -22.68
CA PRO A 74 -21.44 -5.74 -23.85
C PRO A 74 -20.26 -5.66 -24.83
N ASP A 75 -20.54 -5.56 -26.13
CA ASP A 75 -19.50 -5.49 -27.17
C ASP A 75 -18.59 -4.26 -27.01
N SER A 76 -19.10 -3.18 -26.42
CA SER A 76 -18.31 -2.00 -26.04
C SER A 76 -17.23 -2.29 -25.00
N ILE A 77 -17.45 -3.27 -24.11
CA ILE A 77 -16.48 -3.71 -23.11
C ILE A 77 -15.56 -4.78 -23.70
N LYS A 78 -16.08 -5.71 -24.51
CA LYS A 78 -15.27 -6.75 -25.19
C LYS A 78 -14.24 -6.18 -26.17
N SER A 79 -14.57 -5.04 -26.81
CA SER A 79 -13.65 -4.33 -27.71
C SER A 79 -12.61 -3.47 -26.97
N MET A 80 -12.76 -3.30 -25.65
CA MET A 80 -11.78 -2.60 -24.83
C MET A 80 -10.57 -3.48 -24.56
N ARG A 81 -9.39 -2.87 -24.41
CA ARG A 81 -8.17 -3.57 -24.02
C ARG A 81 -8.23 -3.92 -22.52
N ILE A 82 -8.83 -5.07 -22.23
CA ILE A 82 -8.87 -5.65 -20.89
C ILE A 82 -7.64 -6.54 -20.72
N GLU A 83 -6.96 -6.42 -19.58
CA GLU A 83 -5.81 -7.25 -19.24
C GLU A 83 -6.12 -8.02 -17.96
N VAL A 84 -5.98 -9.34 -18.00
CA VAL A 84 -6.27 -10.21 -16.86
C VAL A 84 -5.02 -10.30 -15.99
N ILE A 85 -5.12 -9.83 -14.75
CA ILE A 85 -3.97 -9.72 -13.84
C ILE A 85 -3.71 -11.03 -13.09
N ASN A 86 -4.76 -11.82 -12.81
CA ASN A 86 -4.63 -13.13 -12.16
C ASN A 86 -5.79 -14.05 -12.59
N ASN A 87 -5.50 -15.34 -12.74
CA ASN A 87 -6.49 -16.38 -13.02
C ASN A 87 -7.34 -16.73 -11.79
N ASP A 88 -6.76 -16.66 -10.59
CA ASP A 88 -7.47 -16.92 -9.33
C ASP A 88 -7.60 -15.60 -8.53
N PRO A 89 -8.79 -14.98 -8.53
CA PRO A 89 -9.00 -13.73 -7.82
C PRO A 89 -8.88 -13.91 -6.29
N ILE A 90 -9.19 -15.09 -5.74
CA ILE A 90 -9.11 -15.34 -4.30
C ILE A 90 -7.65 -15.37 -3.85
N ASP A 91 -6.79 -16.06 -4.61
CA ASP A 91 -5.36 -16.09 -4.36
C ASP A 91 -4.73 -14.69 -4.48
N ALA A 92 -5.13 -13.92 -5.50
CA ALA A 92 -4.73 -12.53 -5.66
C ALA A 92 -5.09 -11.67 -4.43
N ILE A 93 -6.34 -11.79 -3.96
CA ILE A 93 -6.84 -11.06 -2.79
C ILE A 93 -6.08 -11.45 -1.52
N LYS A 94 -5.82 -12.75 -1.31
CA LYS A 94 -5.05 -13.22 -0.14
C LYS A 94 -3.64 -12.63 -0.11
N LYS A 95 -2.93 -12.71 -1.23
CA LYS A 95 -1.56 -12.18 -1.38
C LYS A 95 -1.51 -10.66 -1.20
N ALA A 96 -2.45 -9.93 -1.81
CA ALA A 96 -2.57 -8.48 -1.66
C ALA A 96 -2.90 -8.07 -0.21
N SER A 97 -3.82 -8.78 0.44
CA SER A 97 -4.21 -8.53 1.84
C SER A 97 -3.06 -8.77 2.80
N PHE A 98 -2.28 -9.83 2.60
CA PHE A 98 -1.11 -10.13 3.42
C PHE A 98 -0.03 -9.04 3.32
N PHE A 99 0.30 -8.61 2.10
CA PHE A 99 1.26 -7.52 1.88
C PHE A 99 0.75 -6.20 2.50
N SER A 100 -0.51 -5.86 2.27
CA SER A 100 -1.14 -4.66 2.83
C SER A 100 -1.12 -4.67 4.36
N PHE A 101 -1.34 -5.84 4.98
CA PHE A 101 -1.30 -6.00 6.43
C PHE A 101 0.10 -5.70 7.00
N ILE A 102 1.15 -6.27 6.41
CA ILE A 102 2.55 -6.03 6.84
C ILE A 102 2.88 -4.55 6.76
N VAL A 103 2.64 -3.91 5.61
CA VAL A 103 2.94 -2.49 5.40
C VAL A 103 2.17 -1.61 6.38
N THR A 104 0.89 -1.89 6.59
CA THR A 104 0.05 -1.12 7.52
C THR A 104 0.57 -1.22 8.96
N LEU A 105 1.01 -2.42 9.36
CA LEU A 105 1.58 -2.68 10.67
C LEU A 105 2.90 -1.89 10.85
N GLU A 106 3.79 -1.89 9.87
CA GLU A 106 5.04 -1.11 9.91
C GLU A 106 4.78 0.40 10.02
N ILE A 107 3.89 0.94 9.16
CA ILE A 107 3.48 2.34 9.19
C ILE A 107 2.95 2.71 10.58
N THR A 108 2.08 1.85 11.15
CA THR A 108 1.48 2.08 12.47
C THR A 108 2.54 2.08 13.57
N ILE A 109 3.47 1.12 13.56
CA ILE A 109 4.55 1.05 14.54
C ILE A 109 5.41 2.31 14.50
N PHE A 110 5.89 2.72 13.32
CA PHE A 110 6.71 3.93 13.22
C PHE A 110 5.93 5.18 13.60
N ALA A 111 4.65 5.28 13.22
CA ALA A 111 3.81 6.40 13.61
C ALA A 111 3.64 6.50 15.14
N LEU A 112 3.39 5.38 15.82
CA LEU A 112 3.29 5.33 17.28
C LEU A 112 4.62 5.69 17.97
N LEU A 113 5.74 5.20 17.44
CA LEU A 113 7.06 5.52 17.95
C LEU A 113 7.38 7.02 17.82
N ILE A 114 7.07 7.61 16.66
CA ILE A 114 7.22 9.05 16.42
C ILE A 114 6.30 9.85 17.36
N TYR A 115 5.04 9.45 17.48
CA TYR A 115 4.07 10.08 18.38
C TYR A 115 4.57 10.09 19.82
N HIS A 116 5.01 8.94 20.32
CA HIS A 116 5.56 8.81 21.68
C HIS A 116 6.77 9.72 21.87
N LYS A 117 7.70 9.77 20.90
CA LYS A 117 8.85 10.68 20.94
C LYS A 117 8.46 12.15 20.93
N LEU A 118 7.53 12.56 20.07
CA LEU A 118 7.17 13.96 19.90
C LEU A 118 6.27 14.50 21.01
N TYR A 119 5.38 13.69 21.57
CA TYR A 119 4.35 14.15 22.51
C TYR A 119 4.60 13.69 23.94
N GLN A 120 5.08 12.46 24.16
CA GLN A 120 5.21 11.89 25.51
C GLN A 120 6.63 11.96 26.07
N SER A 121 7.66 12.00 25.23
CA SER A 121 9.04 12.04 25.72
C SER A 121 9.42 13.42 26.27
N ARG A 122 9.73 13.48 27.57
CA ARG A 122 10.33 14.65 28.25
C ARG A 122 11.82 14.84 27.93
N ASN A 123 12.53 13.75 27.62
CA ASN A 123 13.97 13.74 27.32
C ASN A 123 14.26 13.95 25.83
N ASN A 124 13.62 14.95 25.24
CA ASN A 124 13.82 15.23 23.84
C ASN A 124 14.95 16.26 23.67
N THR A 125 16.02 15.88 22.98
CA THR A 125 17.21 16.73 22.73
C THR A 125 16.96 17.81 21.68
N LEU A 126 15.74 17.88 21.14
CA LEU A 126 15.32 18.78 20.07
C LEU A 126 14.91 20.15 20.63
N SER A 127 15.29 21.21 19.90
CA SER A 127 14.80 22.56 20.20
C SER A 127 13.29 22.67 20.05
N LEU A 128 12.68 23.68 20.69
CA LEU A 128 11.24 23.95 20.58
C LEU A 128 10.80 24.18 19.13
N SER A 129 11.61 24.89 18.34
CA SER A 129 11.34 25.16 16.93
C SER A 129 11.34 23.87 16.09
N THR A 130 12.38 23.04 16.24
CA THR A 130 12.47 21.75 15.54
C THR A 130 11.32 20.82 15.94
N ARG A 131 10.94 20.79 17.22
CA ARG A 131 9.80 19.98 17.69
C ARG A 131 8.48 20.43 17.06
N LYS A 132 8.24 21.74 16.93
CA LYS A 132 7.04 22.28 16.26
C LYS A 132 6.98 21.87 14.78
N MET A 133 8.13 21.93 14.10
CA MET A 133 8.24 21.49 12.70
C MET A 133 7.95 19.99 12.56
N GLN A 134 8.53 19.15 13.41
CA GLN A 134 8.31 17.69 13.37
C GLN A 134 6.86 17.30 13.66
N LYS A 135 6.16 18.00 14.57
CA LYS A 135 4.72 17.79 14.81
C LYS A 135 3.88 18.12 13.58
N SER A 136 4.15 19.26 12.95
CA SER A 136 3.44 19.68 11.73
C SER A 136 3.68 18.70 10.58
N PHE A 137 4.92 18.21 10.45
CA PHE A 137 5.26 17.18 9.48
C PHE A 137 4.57 15.84 9.76
N PHE A 138 4.48 15.40 11.02
CA PHE A 138 3.76 14.19 11.39
C PHE A 138 2.28 14.26 11.00
N ILE A 139 1.63 15.40 11.24
CA ILE A 139 0.24 15.63 10.79
C ILE A 139 0.14 15.50 9.27
N ALA A 140 1.07 16.08 8.52
CA ALA A 140 1.09 15.96 7.07
C ALA A 140 1.21 14.50 6.60
N ILE A 141 2.00 13.66 7.28
CA ILE A 141 2.07 12.23 6.97
C ILE A 141 0.74 11.52 7.26
N CYS A 142 0.10 11.82 8.38
CA CYS A 142 -1.24 11.26 8.67
C CYS A 142 -2.23 11.59 7.56
N VAL A 143 -2.21 12.83 7.05
CA VAL A 143 -3.03 13.24 5.90
C VAL A 143 -2.63 12.47 4.63
N GLN A 144 -1.33 12.34 4.34
CA GLN A 144 -0.83 11.58 3.19
C GLN A 144 -1.20 10.10 3.22
N ILE A 145 -1.49 9.52 4.38
CA ILE A 145 -1.96 8.13 4.51
C ILE A 145 -3.48 8.06 4.35
N ILE A 146 -4.22 8.99 4.97
CA ILE A 146 -5.68 9.02 4.91
C ILE A 146 -6.18 9.23 3.48
N VAL A 147 -5.57 10.15 2.71
CA VAL A 147 -6.00 10.47 1.34
C VAL A 147 -5.98 9.25 0.38
N PRO A 148 -4.88 8.49 0.23
CA PRO A 148 -4.89 7.30 -0.61
C PRO A 148 -5.78 6.19 -0.03
N LEU A 149 -5.90 6.07 1.30
CA LEU A 149 -6.83 5.12 1.91
C LEU A 149 -8.29 5.43 1.55
N THR A 150 -8.72 6.69 1.61
CA THR A 150 -10.10 7.05 1.25
C THR A 150 -10.34 6.89 -0.25
N LEU A 151 -9.38 7.28 -1.08
CA LEU A 151 -9.46 7.11 -2.53
C LEU A 151 -9.47 5.63 -2.98
N LEU A 152 -8.86 4.72 -2.22
CA LEU A 152 -8.87 3.27 -2.50
C LEU A 152 -10.05 2.55 -1.83
N ALA A 153 -10.43 2.94 -0.62
CA ALA A 153 -11.51 2.31 0.13
C ALA A 153 -12.87 2.60 -0.49
N LEU A 154 -13.11 3.81 -1.01
CA LEU A 154 -14.38 4.16 -1.66
C LEU A 154 -14.71 3.23 -2.84
N PRO A 155 -13.83 3.03 -3.85
CA PRO A 155 -14.06 2.08 -4.93
C PRO A 155 -14.29 0.66 -4.46
N LEU A 156 -13.53 0.20 -3.45
CA LEU A 156 -13.67 -1.17 -2.91
C LEU A 156 -14.99 -1.36 -2.18
N LEU A 157 -15.43 -0.36 -1.40
CA LEU A 157 -16.74 -0.36 -0.73
C LEU A 157 -17.88 -0.31 -1.75
N CYS A 158 -17.77 0.53 -2.78
CA CYS A 158 -18.73 0.55 -3.88
C CYS A 158 -18.77 -0.79 -4.62
N PHE A 159 -17.62 -1.36 -4.98
CA PHE A 159 -17.54 -2.66 -5.64
C PHE A 159 -18.16 -3.78 -4.78
N SER A 160 -17.85 -3.79 -3.49
CA SER A 160 -18.42 -4.75 -2.53
C SER A 160 -19.93 -4.58 -2.43
N TYR A 161 -20.41 -3.34 -2.27
CA TYR A 161 -21.83 -3.02 -2.23
C TYR A 161 -22.55 -3.44 -3.52
N CYS A 162 -21.99 -3.17 -4.69
CA CYS A 162 -22.52 -3.62 -5.99
C CYS A 162 -22.46 -5.13 -6.19
N SER A 163 -21.55 -5.83 -5.51
CA SER A 163 -21.46 -7.29 -5.57
C SER A 163 -22.48 -7.96 -4.64
N PHE A 164 -22.76 -7.37 -3.47
CA PHE A 164 -23.74 -7.89 -2.50
C PHE A 164 -25.19 -7.51 -2.83
N ASN A 165 -25.42 -6.31 -3.38
CA ASN A 165 -26.70 -5.96 -3.98
C ASN A 165 -26.67 -6.48 -5.41
N THR A 166 -27.47 -7.51 -5.72
CA THR A 166 -27.61 -8.26 -6.97
C THR A 166 -27.89 -7.43 -8.24
N ILE A 167 -27.15 -6.35 -8.52
CA ILE A 167 -27.23 -5.55 -9.75
C ILE A 167 -26.59 -6.30 -10.94
N TYR A 168 -25.83 -7.36 -10.68
CA TYR A 168 -25.42 -8.31 -11.73
C TYR A 168 -26.55 -9.22 -12.22
N ASN A 169 -27.74 -9.24 -11.57
CA ASN A 169 -28.90 -10.02 -12.02
C ASN A 169 -29.87 -9.23 -12.92
N GLN A 170 -29.42 -8.14 -13.54
CA GLN A 170 -30.25 -7.32 -14.43
C GLN A 170 -29.74 -7.30 -15.86
N SER A 171 -29.80 -8.47 -16.50
CA SER A 171 -30.20 -8.55 -17.91
C SER A 171 -31.09 -9.78 -18.08
N LYS A 172 -32.37 -9.58 -17.78
CA LYS A 172 -33.42 -10.30 -18.52
C LYS A 172 -33.41 -9.79 -19.95
#